data_AF-A0A0S7WDR8-F1
#
_entry.id   AF-A0A0S7WDR8-F1
#
_cell.length_a   1.000
_cell.length_b   1.000
_cell.length_c   1.000
_cell.angle_alpha   90.00
_cell.angle_beta   90.00
_cell.angle_gamma   90.00
#
_symmetry.space_group_name_H-M   'P 1'
#
loop_
_entity.id
_entity.type
_entity.pdbx_description
1 polymer ?
#
loop_
_entity_poly.entity_id
_entity_poly.type
_entity_poly.pdbx_seq_one_letter_code
_entity_poly.pdbx_strand_id
1 'polypeptide(L)' 'MTQEEVLKTVVSSVEGLRIPYMITGAIAVNYYGRPRLTYGLDLVVELETSVAEGIVISFQSDFCIVTEGILEALQHG' A
#
# COMPACT_ATOMS: atom_id res chain seq x y z
N MET A 1 9.13 4.81 -12.77
CA MET A 1 7.66 4.92 -12.71
C MET A 1 7.28 6.32 -12.27
N THR A 2 6.26 6.91 -12.87
CA THR A 2 5.59 8.12 -12.38
C THR A 2 4.77 7.81 -11.13
N GLN A 3 4.37 8.83 -10.36
CA GLN A 3 3.51 8.62 -9.18
C GLN A 3 2.15 8.00 -9.54
N GLU A 4 1.61 8.35 -10.71
CA GLU A 4 0.37 7.75 -11.22
C GLU A 4 0.55 6.26 -11.56
N GLU A 5 1.66 5.90 -12.19
CA GLU A 5 1.99 4.49 -12.48
C GLU A 5 2.14 3.69 -11.20
N VAL A 6 2.87 4.21 -10.20
CA VAL A 6 3.02 3.55 -8.90
C VAL A 6 1.67 3.35 -8.23
N LEU A 7 0.82 4.38 -8.20
CA LEU A 7 -0.53 4.27 -7.63
C LEU A 7 -1.34 3.16 -8.33
N LYS A 8 -1.37 3.15 -9.67
CA LYS A 8 -2.10 2.16 -10.45
C LYS A 8 -1.58 0.74 -10.20
N THR A 9 -0.26 0.55 -10.17
CA THR A 9 0.36 -0.75 -9.88
C THR A 9 0.00 -1.23 -8.48
N VAL A 10 0.19 -0.39 -7.46
CA VAL A 10 -0.05 -0.77 -6.06
C VAL A 10 -1.52 -1.09 -5.82
N VAL A 11 -2.44 -0.22 -6.28
CA VAL A 11 -3.88 -0.46 -6.13
C VAL A 11 -4.33 -1.72 -6.86
N SER A 12 -3.83 -1.97 -8.08
CA SER A 12 -4.19 -3.17 -8.82
C SER A 12 -3.75 -4.46 -8.11
N SER A 13 -2.57 -4.46 -7.49
CA SER A 13 -2.09 -5.60 -6.70
C SER A 13 -2.95 -5.83 -5.45
N VAL A 14 -3.31 -4.77 -4.71
CA VAL A 14 -4.15 -4.85 -3.51
C VAL A 14 -5.57 -5.35 -3.86
N GLU A 15 -6.17 -4.80 -4.92
CA GLU A 15 -7.48 -5.23 -5.44
C GLU A 15 -7.45 -6.69 -5.93
N GLY A 16 -6.37 -7.10 -6.60
CA GLY A 16 -6.17 -8.47 -7.07
C GLY A 16 -6.10 -9.49 -5.92
N LEU A 17 -5.54 -9.08 -4.78
CA LEU A 17 -5.50 -9.87 -3.54
C LEU A 17 -6.80 -9.76 -2.72
N ARG A 18 -7.77 -8.93 -3.15
CA ARG A 18 -9.04 -8.65 -2.46
C ARG A 18 -8.86 -8.11 -1.05
N ILE A 19 -7.81 -7.32 -0.83
CA ILE A 19 -7.48 -6.73 0.46
C ILE A 19 -8.24 -5.41 0.60
N PRO A 20 -9.08 -5.21 1.62
CA PRO A 20 -9.68 -3.92 1.92
C PRO A 20 -8.59 -2.87 2.18
N TYR A 21 -8.74 -1.68 1.61
CA TYR A 21 -7.75 -0.61 1.76
C TYR A 21 -8.38 0.77 1.73
N MET A 22 -7.59 1.76 2.19
CA MET A 22 -7.90 3.17 2.11
C MET A 22 -6.66 3.94 1.65
N ILE A 23 -6.83 4.81 0.66
CA ILE A 23 -5.79 5.76 0.25
C ILE A 23 -5.71 6.87 1.29
N THR A 24 -4.50 7.18 1.75
CA THR A 24 -4.25 8.18 2.78
C THR A 24 -3.15 9.16 2.36
N GLY A 25 -2.60 9.90 3.33
CA GLY A 25 -1.42 10.73 3.13
C GLY A 25 -1.55 11.76 2.03
N ALA A 26 -0.48 11.95 1.26
CA ALA A 26 -0.37 13.03 0.30
C ALA A 26 -1.47 13.00 -0.78
N ILE A 27 -1.82 11.82 -1.29
CA ILE A 27 -2.85 11.69 -2.35
C ILE A 27 -4.23 12.05 -1.80
N ALA A 28 -4.59 11.54 -0.61
CA ALA A 28 -5.86 11.88 0.02
C ALA A 28 -5.95 13.38 0.33
N VAL A 29 -4.88 14.01 0.83
CA VAL A 29 -4.86 15.46 1.10
C VAL A 29 -4.94 16.30 -0.17
N ASN A 30 -4.30 15.87 -1.26
CA ASN A 30 -4.41 16.58 -2.54
C ASN A 30 -5.84 16.50 -3.11
N TYR A 31 -6.56 15.40 -2.85
CA TYR A 31 -7.93 15.22 -3.33
C TYR A 31 -8.98 15.90 -2.43
N TYR A 32 -8.92 15.69 -1.11
CA TYR A 32 -9.94 16.14 -0.16
C TYR A 32 -9.57 17.42 0.62
N GLY A 33 -8.29 17.76 0.67
CA GLY A 33 -7.74 18.81 1.53
C GLY A 33 -7.15 19.98 0.76
N ARG A 34 -6.10 20.59 1.34
CA ARG A 34 -5.31 21.61 0.66
C ARG A 34 -4.12 20.95 -0.04
N PRO A 35 -3.98 21.13 -1.36
CA PRO A 35 -2.86 20.54 -2.10
C PRO A 35 -1.50 20.90 -1.51
N ARG A 36 -0.63 19.90 -1.39
CA ARG A 36 0.79 20.04 -1.01
C ARG A 36 1.63 19.19 -1.95
N LEU A 37 2.76 19.75 -2.38
CA LEU A 37 3.72 19.04 -3.22
C LEU A 37 4.62 18.18 -2.35
N THR A 38 4.22 16.93 -2.14
CA THR A 38 5.01 15.91 -1.47
C THR A 38 4.82 14.61 -2.23
N TYR A 39 5.93 13.98 -2.62
CA TYR A 39 5.91 12.76 -3.43
C TYR A 39 5.91 11.55 -2.49
N GLY A 40 4.80 10.83 -2.45
CA GLY A 40 4.59 9.67 -1.60
C GLY A 40 3.23 9.02 -1.90
N LEU A 41 3.14 7.73 -1.61
CA LEU A 41 1.91 6.95 -1.71
C LEU A 41 1.73 6.22 -0.38
N ASP A 42 0.65 6.54 0.31
CA ASP A 42 0.33 5.98 1.62
C ASP A 42 -1.01 5.23 1.53
N LEU A 43 -1.01 3.94 1.84
CA LEU A 43 -2.22 3.12 1.93
C LEU A 43 -2.30 2.51 3.33
N VAL A 44 -3.51 2.48 3.87
CA VAL A 44 -3.87 1.60 4.99
C VAL A 44 -4.56 0.38 4.41
N VAL A 45 -4.15 -0.82 4.84
CA VAL A 45 -4.71 -2.09 4.38
C VAL A 45 -5.16 -2.92 5.58
N GLU A 46 -6.19 -3.73 5.39
CA GLU A 46 -6.58 -4.76 6.35
C GLU A 46 -5.71 -6.00 6.15
N LEU A 47 -4.82 -6.26 7.11
CA LEU A 47 -3.82 -7.32 7.00
C LEU A 47 -4.25 -8.55 7.80
N GLU A 48 -4.37 -9.68 7.11
CA GLU A 48 -4.54 -11.00 7.73
C GLU A 48 -3.35 -11.91 7.39
N THR A 49 -3.10 -12.92 8.23
CA THR A 49 -2.05 -13.91 7.98
C THR A 49 -2.24 -14.62 6.63
N SER A 50 -3.49 -14.81 6.21
CA SER A 50 -3.89 -15.43 4.95
C SER A 50 -3.42 -14.66 3.70
N VAL A 51 -3.27 -13.33 3.81
CA VAL A 51 -2.93 -12.45 2.68
C VAL A 51 -1.50 -11.92 2.73
N ALA A 52 -0.82 -12.00 3.88
CA ALA A 52 0.51 -11.47 4.08
C ALA A 52 1.55 -12.03 3.10
N GLU A 53 1.54 -13.35 2.85
CA GLU A 53 2.41 -13.97 1.85
C GLU A 53 2.12 -13.44 0.44
N GLY A 54 0.84 -13.24 0.10
CA GLY A 54 0.41 -12.67 -1.17
C GLY A 54 0.93 -11.25 -1.39
N ILE A 55 0.96 -10.42 -0.35
CA ILE A 55 1.58 -9.08 -0.39
C ILE A 55 3.07 -9.22 -0.70
N VAL A 56 3.80 -10.04 0.07
CA VAL A 56 5.26 -10.20 -0.14
C VAL A 56 5.54 -10.63 -1.58
N ILE A 57 4.81 -11.62 -2.08
CA ILE A 57 5.00 -12.14 -3.44
C ILE A 57 4.68 -11.10 -4.50
N SER A 58 3.58 -10.35 -4.34
CA SER A 58 3.10 -9.41 -5.36
C SER A 58 3.94 -8.13 -5.45
N PHE A 59 4.64 -7.76 -4.38
CA PHE A 59 5.39 -6.49 -4.34
C PHE A 59 6.91 -6.67 -4.43
N GLN A 60 7.47 -7.83 -4.09
CA GLN A 60 8.93 -8.02 -4.03
C GLN A 60 9.66 -7.91 -5.38
N SER A 61 8.94 -8.06 -6.50
CA SER A 61 9.53 -7.95 -7.85
C SER A 61 9.91 -6.53 -8.20
N ASP A 62 9.08 -5.56 -7.80
CA ASP A 62 9.13 -4.18 -8.26
C ASP A 62 9.41 -3.19 -7.12
N PHE A 63 9.30 -3.63 -5.86
CA PHE A 63 9.42 -2.79 -4.67
C PHE A 63 10.26 -3.47 -3.58
N CYS A 64 10.91 -2.64 -2.77
CA CYS A 64 11.53 -3.10 -1.53
C CYS A 64 10.46 -3.38 -0.47
N ILE A 65 10.53 -4.56 0.17
CA ILE A 65 9.63 -4.95 1.26
C ILE A 65 10.42 -5.12 2.55
N VAL A 66 9.87 -4.61 3.64
CA VAL A 66 10.35 -4.84 5.00
C VAL A 66 9.43 -5.88 5.64
N THR A 67 9.83 -7.15 5.55
CA THR A 67 9.02 -8.29 6.02
C THR A 67 8.79 -8.27 7.53
N GLU A 68 9.73 -7.73 8.29
CA GLU A 68 9.64 -7.57 9.74
C GLU A 68 8.44 -6.69 10.12
N GLY A 69 8.18 -5.62 9.37
CA GLY A 69 7.03 -4.73 9.61
C GLY A 69 5.69 -5.41 9.35
N ILE A 70 5.62 -6.34 8.39
CA ILE A 70 4.42 -7.15 8.13
C ILE A 70 4.16 -8.09 9.31
N LEU A 71 5.20 -8.75 9.80
CA LEU A 71 5.10 -9.67 10.95
C LEU A 71 4.70 -8.93 12.23
N GLU A 72 5.28 -7.75 12.48
CA GLU A 72 4.93 -6.90 13.62
C GLU A 72 3.47 -6.44 13.55
N ALA A 73 3.00 -6.01 12.38
CA ALA A 73 1.61 -5.61 12.18
C ALA A 73 0.62 -6.76 12.47
N LEU A 74 0.96 -7.99 12.07
CA LEU A 74 0.15 -9.19 12.38
C LEU A 74 0.12 -9.56 13.87
N GLN A 75 1.14 -9.18 14.64
CA GLN A 75 1.21 -9.47 16.08
C GLN A 75 0.44 -8.46 16.94
N HIS A 76 0.20 -7.26 16.40
CA HIS A 76 -0.34 -6.12 17.16
C HIS A 76 -1.66 -5.54 16.61
N GLY A 77 -2.17 -6.06 15.50
CA GLY A 77 -3.51 -5.76 14.97
C GLY A 77 -4.62 -6.49 15.72
#